data_AF-A0A212D1D3-F1
#
_entry.id   AF-A0A212D1D3-F1
#
_cell.length_a   1.000
_cell.length_b   1.000
_cell.length_c   1.000
_cell.angle_alpha   90.00
_cell.angle_beta   90.00
_cell.angle_gamma   90.00
#
_symmetry.space_group_name_H-M   'P 1'
#
loop_
_entity.id
_entity.type
_entity.pdbx_description
1 polymer ?
#
loop_
_entity_poly.entity_id
_entity_poly.type
_entity_poly.pdbx_seq_one_letter_code
_entity_poly.pdbx_strand_id
1 'polypeptide(L)'
;MGSVLLTASGFPQIRTLGYSCQLVGGVLVEQCPARSEVGTRLLALSSQLSHCRIVLRLFDDAAMFVYTKQYGLGAEEKDVFVRCVSILGNLADQLYYPCEHVAWAADAKILHVDSARWWTLSTTLWGLSLLLGVARSLWMVLKLRQRLRKPPAAFTRYVFQGLLMDAPHHPNTCGCTVRLHWWSSPSSGGADDNLRQLTGCEVPVRRRSVHSLAAICSEVLTLLSNLADLANAVHWLPPGVLWAGRFPQWLVGLLGTLSSLLSVYQAVQAGRQANDTP
;
A
#
# COMPACT_ATOMS: atom_id res chain seq x y z
N MET A 1 12.41 -7.45 -21.21
CA MET A 1 11.81 -6.28 -20.51
C MET A 1 10.51 -5.77 -21.14
N GLY A 2 10.26 -5.93 -22.45
CA GLY A 2 8.98 -5.52 -23.08
C GLY A 2 7.75 -6.38 -22.73
N SER A 3 7.94 -7.66 -22.38
CA SER A 3 6.82 -8.58 -22.13
C SER A 3 6.15 -8.41 -20.76
N VAL A 4 6.90 -7.95 -19.75
CA VAL A 4 6.36 -7.74 -18.39
C VAL A 4 5.49 -6.47 -18.31
N LEU A 5 5.77 -5.47 -19.14
CA LEU A 5 4.94 -4.26 -19.23
C LEU A 5 3.59 -4.54 -19.89
N LEU A 6 3.50 -5.45 -20.86
CA LEU A 6 2.23 -5.79 -21.50
C LEU A 6 1.31 -6.60 -20.57
N THR A 7 1.84 -7.54 -19.78
CA THR A 7 1.05 -8.25 -18.75
C THR A 7 0.68 -7.37 -17.57
N ALA A 8 1.54 -6.41 -17.18
CA ALA A 8 1.24 -5.46 -16.10
C ALA A 8 0.21 -4.37 -16.48
N SER A 9 -0.10 -4.19 -17.77
CA SER A 9 -0.96 -3.09 -18.23
C SER A 9 -2.45 -3.43 -18.30
N GLY A 10 -2.84 -4.64 -18.69
CA GLY A 10 -4.24 -4.94 -19.05
C GLY A 10 -5.22 -5.11 -17.86
N PHE A 11 -4.76 -5.71 -16.77
CA PHE A 11 -5.60 -6.06 -15.63
C PHE A 11 -6.16 -4.91 -14.79
N PRO A 12 -5.35 -3.91 -14.40
CA PRO A 12 -5.88 -2.75 -13.67
C PRO A 12 -6.90 -1.98 -14.52
N GLN A 13 -6.80 -2.04 -15.85
CA GLN A 13 -7.71 -1.38 -16.77
C GLN A 13 -9.08 -2.06 -16.78
N ILE A 14 -9.14 -3.40 -16.88
CA ILE A 14 -10.40 -4.16 -16.84
C ILE A 14 -11.11 -3.98 -15.49
N ARG A 15 -10.36 -4.03 -14.39
CA ARG A 15 -10.92 -3.81 -13.04
C ARG A 15 -11.48 -2.39 -12.88
N THR A 16 -10.71 -1.36 -13.29
CA THR A 16 -11.14 0.04 -13.22
C THR A 16 -12.36 0.29 -14.10
N LEU A 17 -12.38 -0.27 -15.32
CA LEU A 17 -13.51 -0.16 -16.23
C LEU A 17 -14.76 -0.85 -15.65
N GLY A 18 -14.60 -2.06 -15.11
CA GLY A 18 -15.70 -2.80 -14.49
C GLY A 18 -16.34 -2.01 -13.33
N TYR A 19 -15.54 -1.54 -12.38
CA TYR A 19 -16.06 -0.78 -11.24
C TYR A 19 -16.57 0.62 -11.62
N SER A 20 -16.01 1.27 -12.62
CA SER A 20 -16.52 2.57 -13.09
C SER A 20 -17.86 2.41 -13.81
N CYS A 21 -18.04 1.36 -14.63
CA CYS A 21 -19.34 0.98 -15.17
C CYS A 21 -20.35 0.64 -14.06
N GLN A 22 -19.92 -0.05 -13.00
CA GLN A 22 -20.77 -0.36 -11.85
C GLN A 22 -21.18 0.90 -11.07
N LEU A 23 -20.25 1.83 -10.87
CA LEU A 23 -20.50 3.12 -10.24
C LEU A 23 -21.54 3.92 -11.03
N VAL A 24 -21.27 4.18 -12.31
CA VAL A 24 -22.15 4.98 -13.17
C VAL A 24 -23.51 4.29 -13.36
N GLY A 25 -23.51 2.98 -13.60
CA GLY A 25 -24.73 2.19 -13.73
C GLY A 25 -25.58 2.21 -12.46
N GLY A 26 -24.94 2.06 -11.29
CA GLY A 26 -25.60 2.13 -9.99
C GLY A 26 -26.22 3.50 -9.72
N VAL A 27 -25.51 4.59 -9.99
CA VAL A 27 -26.03 5.96 -9.82
C VAL A 27 -27.22 6.20 -10.74
N LEU A 28 -27.15 5.79 -12.01
CA LEU A 28 -28.22 5.98 -12.99
C LEU A 28 -29.50 5.22 -12.62
N VAL A 29 -29.36 3.99 -12.11
CA VAL A 29 -30.50 3.18 -11.65
C VAL A 29 -31.15 3.77 -10.40
N GLU A 30 -30.34 4.27 -9.46
CA GLU A 30 -30.85 4.83 -8.20
C GLU A 30 -31.54 6.19 -8.39
N GLN A 31 -30.98 7.06 -9.23
CA GLN A 31 -31.54 8.39 -9.48
C GLN A 31 -32.74 8.40 -10.42
N CYS A 32 -32.82 7.46 -11.37
CA CYS A 32 -33.89 7.42 -12.39
C CYS A 32 -34.44 6.00 -12.64
N PRO A 33 -35.12 5.37 -11.66
CA PRO A 33 -35.60 3.99 -11.77
C PRO A 33 -36.56 3.75 -12.95
N ALA A 34 -37.32 4.77 -13.36
CA ALA A 34 -38.34 4.67 -14.40
C ALA A 34 -37.80 4.70 -15.85
N ARG A 35 -36.49 4.94 -16.06
CA ARG A 35 -35.93 5.16 -17.42
C ARG A 35 -34.49 4.68 -17.64
N SER A 36 -33.84 4.05 -16.66
CA SER A 36 -32.39 3.80 -16.72
C SER A 36 -32.00 2.53 -17.49
N GLU A 37 -32.48 2.36 -18.72
CA GLU A 37 -32.06 1.23 -19.58
C GLU A 37 -30.52 1.22 -19.74
N VAL A 38 -29.92 2.39 -19.88
CA VAL A 38 -28.46 2.58 -19.90
C VAL A 38 -27.80 2.11 -18.61
N GLY A 39 -28.39 2.41 -17.45
CA GLY A 39 -27.86 2.00 -16.14
C GLY A 39 -27.83 0.48 -15.99
N THR A 40 -28.92 -0.19 -16.37
CA THR A 40 -29.00 -1.66 -16.36
C THR A 40 -27.99 -2.29 -17.31
N ARG A 41 -27.82 -1.73 -18.52
CA ARG A 41 -26.81 -2.20 -19.49
C ARG A 41 -25.38 -2.02 -18.96
N LEU A 42 -25.08 -0.92 -18.27
CA LEU A 42 -23.77 -0.69 -17.65
C LEU A 42 -23.49 -1.66 -16.50
N LEU A 43 -24.49 -2.00 -15.69
CA LEU A 43 -24.36 -3.03 -14.64
C LEU A 43 -24.18 -4.44 -15.24
N ALA A 44 -24.87 -4.73 -16.35
CA ALA A 44 -24.65 -5.99 -17.08
C ALA A 44 -23.22 -6.06 -17.65
N LEU A 45 -22.73 -4.96 -18.23
CA LEU A 45 -21.37 -4.86 -18.72
C LEU A 45 -20.34 -5.04 -17.60
N SER A 46 -20.53 -4.38 -16.44
CA SER A 46 -19.61 -4.53 -15.31
C SER A 46 -19.56 -5.96 -14.78
N SER A 47 -20.70 -6.65 -14.73
CA SER A 47 -20.76 -8.07 -14.38
C SER A 47 -19.95 -8.93 -15.36
N GLN A 48 -20.10 -8.73 -16.66
CA GLN A 48 -19.32 -9.48 -17.67
C GLN A 48 -17.83 -9.18 -17.60
N LEU A 49 -17.44 -7.92 -17.36
CA LEU A 49 -16.04 -7.56 -17.13
C LEU A 49 -15.47 -8.22 -15.87
N SER A 50 -16.27 -8.38 -14.82
CA SER A 50 -15.87 -9.12 -13.62
C SER A 50 -15.63 -10.60 -13.90
N HIS A 51 -16.54 -11.26 -14.64
CA HIS A 51 -16.35 -12.65 -15.08
C HIS A 51 -15.11 -12.83 -15.96
N CYS A 52 -14.92 -11.92 -16.92
CA CYS A 52 -13.72 -11.90 -17.77
C CYS A 52 -12.44 -11.81 -16.93
N ARG A 53 -12.44 -10.97 -15.90
CA ARG A 53 -11.30 -10.82 -14.99
C ARG A 53 -10.97 -12.11 -14.23
N ILE A 54 -11.96 -12.89 -13.83
CA ILE A 54 -11.74 -14.20 -13.17
C ILE A 54 -11.08 -15.17 -14.16
N VAL A 55 -11.60 -15.25 -15.38
CA VAL A 55 -11.03 -16.12 -16.42
C VAL A 55 -9.59 -15.71 -16.75
N LEU A 56 -9.30 -14.42 -16.83
CA LEU A 56 -7.95 -13.95 -17.10
C LEU A 56 -6.98 -14.28 -15.94
N ARG A 57 -7.44 -14.30 -14.69
CA ARG A 57 -6.58 -14.59 -13.53
C ARG A 57 -6.07 -16.02 -13.54
N LEU A 58 -6.80 -16.93 -14.18
CA LEU A 58 -6.34 -18.30 -14.41
C LEU A 58 -4.97 -18.34 -15.10
N PHE A 59 -4.70 -17.40 -16.01
CA PHE A 59 -3.42 -17.30 -16.70
C PHE A 59 -2.34 -16.64 -15.85
N ASP A 60 -2.72 -15.89 -14.81
CA ASP A 60 -1.81 -15.25 -13.85
C ASP A 60 -1.46 -16.14 -12.65
N ASP A 61 -2.19 -17.23 -12.40
CA ASP A 61 -1.92 -18.16 -11.30
C ASP A 61 -0.48 -18.70 -11.35
N ALA A 62 0.06 -18.92 -12.56
CA ALA A 62 1.46 -19.31 -12.77
C ALA A 62 2.43 -18.20 -12.35
N ALA A 63 2.12 -16.93 -12.65
CA ALA A 63 2.92 -15.79 -12.24
C ALA A 63 2.89 -15.60 -10.72
N MET A 64 1.72 -15.80 -10.09
CA MET A 64 1.56 -15.76 -8.63
C MET A 64 2.35 -16.88 -7.94
N PHE A 65 2.33 -18.09 -8.50
CA PHE A 65 3.12 -19.20 -7.98
C PHE A 65 4.64 -18.92 -8.08
N VAL A 66 5.09 -18.37 -9.21
CA VAL A 66 6.49 -17.94 -9.39
C VAL A 66 6.85 -16.84 -8.39
N TYR A 67 5.98 -15.85 -8.19
CA TYR A 67 6.16 -14.81 -7.18
C TYR A 67 6.30 -15.38 -5.77
N THR A 68 5.43 -16.32 -5.38
CA THR A 68 5.50 -16.95 -4.05
C THR A 68 6.78 -17.76 -3.89
N LYS A 69 7.22 -18.48 -4.94
CA LYS A 69 8.51 -19.18 -4.93
C LYS A 69 9.69 -18.22 -4.80
N GLN A 70 9.65 -17.06 -5.46
CA GLN A 70 10.68 -16.04 -5.37
C GLN A 70 10.70 -15.36 -3.98
N TYR A 71 9.54 -15.11 -3.40
CA TYR A 71 9.40 -14.59 -2.04
C TYR A 71 9.90 -15.60 -0.98
N GLY A 72 9.68 -16.90 -1.23
CA GLY A 72 10.13 -17.99 -0.38
C GLY A 72 9.60 -17.87 1.06
N LEU A 73 10.50 -17.98 2.05
CA LEU A 73 10.18 -17.81 3.47
C LEU A 73 10.41 -16.36 3.96
N GLY A 74 10.54 -15.38 3.06
CA GLY A 74 10.76 -13.98 3.41
C GLY A 74 12.12 -13.71 4.04
N ALA A 75 13.20 -14.31 3.50
CA ALA A 75 14.56 -14.16 4.01
C ALA A 75 15.09 -12.72 3.95
N GLU A 76 14.53 -11.88 3.07
CA GLU A 76 14.88 -10.46 2.95
C GLU A 76 14.24 -9.58 4.05
N GLU A 77 13.17 -10.06 4.69
CA GLU A 77 12.43 -9.30 5.70
C GLU A 77 13.09 -9.42 7.08
N LYS A 78 13.66 -8.31 7.57
CA LYS A 78 14.30 -8.25 8.90
C LYS A 78 13.31 -8.30 10.06
N ASP A 79 12.02 -8.11 9.78
CA ASP A 79 10.96 -8.04 10.80
C ASP A 79 10.11 -9.32 10.78
N VAL A 80 10.14 -10.04 11.90
CA VAL A 80 9.45 -11.34 12.05
C VAL A 80 7.93 -11.19 11.91
N PHE A 81 7.35 -10.08 12.37
CA PHE A 81 5.92 -9.84 12.24
C PHE A 81 5.52 -9.65 10.78
N VAL A 82 6.23 -8.76 10.08
CA VAL A 82 6.01 -8.50 8.65
C VAL A 82 6.15 -9.78 7.82
N ARG A 83 7.19 -10.58 8.13
CA ARG A 83 7.43 -11.87 7.48
C ARG A 83 6.28 -12.85 7.70
N CYS A 84 5.80 -13.00 8.94
CA CYS A 84 4.69 -13.90 9.27
C CYS A 84 3.40 -13.49 8.55
N VAL A 85 3.03 -12.21 8.64
CA VAL A 85 1.83 -11.67 8.02
C VAL A 85 1.87 -11.82 6.49
N SER A 86 3.04 -11.63 5.87
CA SER A 86 3.20 -11.83 4.43
C SER A 86 3.15 -13.29 3.98
N ILE A 87 3.72 -14.22 4.76
CA ILE A 87 3.61 -15.65 4.46
C ILE A 87 2.14 -16.09 4.54
N LEU A 88 1.42 -15.66 5.58
CA LEU A 88 0.00 -15.97 5.74
C LEU A 88 -0.85 -15.32 4.64
N GLY A 89 -0.51 -14.09 4.23
CA GLY A 89 -1.16 -13.39 3.12
C GLY A 89 -0.99 -14.14 1.81
N ASN A 90 0.25 -14.52 1.47
CA ASN A 90 0.54 -15.29 0.26
C ASN A 90 -0.16 -16.64 0.26
N LEU A 91 -0.24 -17.32 1.41
CA LEU A 91 -0.98 -18.57 1.54
C LEU A 91 -2.48 -18.36 1.30
N ALA A 92 -3.07 -17.31 1.90
CA ALA A 92 -4.46 -16.97 1.69
C ALA A 92 -4.74 -16.67 0.20
N ASP A 93 -3.84 -15.94 -0.47
CA ASP A 93 -3.97 -15.65 -1.90
C ASP A 93 -3.85 -16.92 -2.75
N GLN A 94 -2.91 -17.84 -2.43
CA GLN A 94 -2.80 -19.14 -3.12
C GLN A 94 -4.05 -20.00 -3.00
N LEU A 95 -4.77 -19.92 -1.89
CA LEU A 95 -6.02 -20.66 -1.68
C LEU A 95 -7.21 -19.92 -2.30
N TYR A 96 -7.19 -18.59 -2.30
CA TYR A 96 -8.23 -17.73 -2.84
C TYR A 96 -8.44 -17.99 -4.34
N TYR A 97 -7.38 -17.96 -5.15
CA TYR A 97 -7.52 -18.09 -6.61
C TYR A 97 -8.18 -19.41 -7.03
N PRO A 98 -7.72 -20.61 -6.59
CA PRO A 98 -8.39 -21.87 -6.93
C PRO A 98 -9.85 -21.91 -6.46
N CYS A 99 -10.15 -21.38 -5.26
CA CYS A 99 -11.53 -21.32 -4.77
C CYS A 99 -12.41 -20.43 -5.65
N GLU A 100 -11.90 -19.30 -6.12
CA GLU A 100 -12.60 -18.39 -7.05
C GLU A 100 -12.88 -19.10 -8.38
N HIS A 101 -11.94 -19.87 -8.92
CA HIS A 101 -12.13 -20.62 -10.15
C HIS A 101 -13.14 -21.76 -10.01
N VAL A 102 -13.14 -22.48 -8.88
CA VAL A 102 -14.15 -23.52 -8.61
C VAL A 102 -15.55 -22.90 -8.50
N ALA A 103 -15.67 -21.74 -7.85
CA ALA A 103 -16.93 -21.00 -7.76
C ALA A 103 -17.45 -20.60 -9.15
N TRP A 104 -16.59 -19.99 -9.98
CA TRP A 104 -16.92 -19.63 -11.35
C TRP A 104 -17.29 -20.84 -12.22
N ALA A 105 -16.53 -21.93 -12.14
CA ALA A 105 -16.80 -23.15 -12.91
C ALA A 105 -18.13 -23.80 -12.49
N ALA A 106 -18.51 -23.70 -11.22
CA ALA A 106 -19.81 -24.14 -10.72
C ALA A 106 -20.96 -23.28 -11.25
N ASP A 107 -20.79 -21.95 -11.32
CA ASP A 107 -21.76 -21.05 -11.95
C ASP A 107 -21.93 -21.33 -13.45
N ALA A 108 -20.83 -21.59 -14.15
CA ALA A 108 -20.81 -21.96 -15.56
C ALA A 108 -21.34 -23.38 -15.85
N LYS A 109 -21.78 -24.13 -14.83
CA LYS A 109 -22.24 -25.53 -14.92
C LYS A 109 -21.20 -26.51 -15.46
N ILE A 110 -19.92 -26.16 -15.35
CA ILE A 110 -18.78 -27.03 -15.68
C ILE A 110 -18.58 -28.06 -14.56
N LEU A 111 -18.74 -27.63 -13.30
CA LEU A 111 -18.66 -28.48 -12.11
C LEU A 111 -20.00 -28.53 -11.37
N HIS A 112 -20.43 -29.72 -10.98
CA HIS A 112 -21.63 -29.93 -10.16
C HIS A 112 -21.28 -29.80 -8.66
N VAL A 113 -20.94 -28.58 -8.22
CA VAL A 113 -20.67 -28.26 -6.81
C VAL A 113 -21.45 -27.00 -6.40
N ASP A 114 -21.58 -26.77 -5.09
CA ASP A 114 -22.30 -25.61 -4.55
C ASP A 114 -21.48 -24.32 -4.76
N SER A 115 -21.83 -23.56 -5.79
CA SER A 115 -21.17 -22.30 -6.14
C SER A 115 -21.14 -21.29 -4.99
N ALA A 116 -22.25 -21.15 -4.24
CA ALA A 116 -22.37 -20.14 -3.20
C ALA A 116 -21.38 -20.37 -2.04
N ARG A 117 -21.13 -21.63 -1.69
CA ARG A 117 -20.12 -22.00 -0.68
C ARG A 117 -18.71 -21.65 -1.14
N TRP A 118 -18.38 -21.94 -2.40
CA TRP A 118 -17.06 -21.63 -2.97
C TRP A 118 -16.84 -20.12 -3.11
N TRP A 119 -17.86 -19.34 -3.49
CA TRP A 119 -17.83 -17.88 -3.47
C TRP A 119 -17.63 -17.30 -2.08
N THR A 120 -18.27 -17.89 -1.07
CA THR A 120 -18.09 -17.47 0.32
C THR A 120 -16.67 -17.78 0.79
N LEU A 121 -16.15 -18.98 0.47
CA LEU A 121 -14.79 -19.37 0.83
C LEU A 121 -13.73 -18.49 0.14
N SER A 122 -13.88 -18.22 -1.16
CA SER A 122 -12.95 -17.32 -1.87
C SER A 122 -13.01 -15.90 -1.31
N THR A 123 -14.21 -15.36 -1.06
CA THR A 123 -14.37 -14.01 -0.49
C THR A 123 -13.82 -13.91 0.92
N THR A 124 -13.95 -14.95 1.75
CA THR A 124 -13.37 -14.98 3.11
C THR A 124 -11.84 -15.06 3.08
N LEU A 125 -11.25 -15.87 2.19
CA LEU A 125 -9.80 -15.94 2.01
C LEU A 125 -9.24 -14.61 1.50
N TRP A 126 -9.91 -13.98 0.54
CA TRP A 126 -9.56 -12.64 0.06
C TRP A 126 -9.68 -11.59 1.16
N GLY A 127 -10.76 -11.62 1.95
CA GLY A 127 -10.93 -10.75 3.11
C GLY A 127 -9.81 -10.92 4.15
N LEU A 128 -9.37 -12.16 4.40
CA LEU A 128 -8.25 -12.46 5.29
C LEU A 128 -6.93 -11.91 4.76
N SER A 129 -6.64 -12.07 3.47
CA SER A 129 -5.40 -11.52 2.88
C SER A 129 -5.37 -9.99 2.93
N LEU A 130 -6.51 -9.33 2.72
CA LEU A 130 -6.66 -7.89 2.90
C LEU A 130 -6.43 -7.44 4.34
N LEU A 131 -6.99 -8.16 5.33
CA LEU A 131 -6.77 -7.87 6.75
C LEU A 131 -5.29 -7.99 7.14
N LEU A 132 -4.61 -9.02 6.64
CA LEU A 132 -3.17 -9.19 6.82
C LEU A 132 -2.38 -8.04 6.14
N GLY A 133 -2.77 -7.65 4.93
CA GLY A 133 -2.20 -6.49 4.24
C GLY A 133 -2.35 -5.18 5.02
N VAL A 134 -3.53 -4.92 5.58
CA VAL A 134 -3.81 -3.77 6.47
C VAL A 134 -2.90 -3.80 7.69
N ALA A 135 -2.76 -4.97 8.36
CA ALA A 135 -1.90 -5.12 9.51
C ALA A 135 -0.42 -4.85 9.18
N ARG A 136 0.06 -5.37 8.04
CA ARG A 136 1.42 -5.12 7.53
C ARG A 136 1.65 -3.63 7.29
N SER A 137 0.81 -2.98 6.48
CA SER A 137 1.02 -1.57 6.12
C SER A 137 0.90 -0.65 7.33
N LEU A 138 -0.01 -0.92 8.26
CA LEU A 138 -0.09 -0.17 9.51
C LEU A 138 1.20 -0.32 10.34
N TRP A 139 1.70 -1.54 10.50
CA TRP A 139 2.95 -1.79 11.21
C TRP A 139 4.14 -1.04 10.55
N MET A 140 4.22 -1.07 9.23
CA MET A 140 5.27 -0.39 8.47
C MET A 140 5.20 1.13 8.63
N VAL A 141 4.01 1.73 8.56
CA VAL A 141 3.82 3.18 8.80
C VAL A 141 4.25 3.55 10.22
N LEU A 142 3.82 2.78 11.23
CA LEU A 142 4.19 3.05 12.63
C LEU A 142 5.70 2.95 12.84
N LYS A 143 6.33 1.91 12.27
CA LYS A 143 7.79 1.68 12.36
C LYS A 143 8.58 2.78 11.65
N LEU A 144 8.16 3.20 10.45
CA LEU A 144 8.79 4.29 9.70
C LEU A 144 8.65 5.63 10.45
N ARG A 145 7.48 5.92 11.02
CA ARG A 145 7.26 7.11 11.86
C ARG A 145 8.14 7.10 13.11
N GLN A 146 8.29 5.96 13.77
CA GLN A 146 9.19 5.82 14.91
C GLN A 146 10.65 6.07 14.52
N ARG A 147 11.08 5.60 13.33
CA ARG A 147 12.44 5.86 12.82
C ARG A 147 12.68 7.33 12.50
N LEU A 148 11.67 8.04 11.99
CA LEU A 148 11.74 9.49 11.76
C LEU A 148 11.78 10.30 13.06
N ARG A 149 11.09 9.85 14.12
CA ARG A 149 11.09 10.50 15.43
C ARG A 149 12.41 10.37 16.18
N LYS A 150 13.19 9.32 15.92
CA LYS A 150 14.52 9.16 16.53
C LYS A 150 15.53 10.03 15.76
N PRO A 151 16.12 11.07 16.37
CA PRO A 151 17.16 11.84 15.70
C PRO A 151 18.31 10.88 15.33
N PRO A 152 18.96 11.08 14.17
CA PRO A 152 20.08 10.24 13.78
C PRO A 152 21.15 10.34 14.86
N ALA A 153 21.65 9.20 15.34
CA ALA A 153 22.69 9.14 16.37
C ALA A 153 23.95 9.96 16.02
N ALA A 154 24.17 10.22 14.72
CA ALA A 154 25.18 11.14 14.22
C ALA A 154 24.92 12.60 14.65
N PHE A 155 23.69 13.10 14.55
CA PHE A 155 23.33 14.45 15.02
C PHE A 155 23.52 14.60 16.53
N THR A 156 23.15 13.55 17.29
CA THR A 156 23.40 13.52 18.74
C THR A 156 24.90 13.56 19.04
N ARG A 157 25.73 12.82 18.30
CA ARG A 157 27.19 12.86 18.47
C ARG A 157 27.80 14.22 18.11
N TYR A 158 27.41 14.86 17.01
CA TYR A 158 27.96 16.17 16.64
C TYR A 158 27.57 17.27 17.63
N VAL A 159 26.31 17.31 18.08
CA VAL A 159 25.87 18.26 19.13
C VAL A 159 26.61 17.99 20.43
N PHE A 160 26.73 16.73 20.83
CA PHE A 160 27.40 16.37 22.09
C PHE A 160 28.91 16.63 22.02
N GLN A 161 29.55 16.39 20.87
CA GLN A 161 30.99 16.61 20.68
C GLN A 161 31.34 18.09 20.50
N GLY A 162 30.44 18.90 19.93
CA GLY A 162 30.53 20.36 19.96
C GLY A 162 30.37 20.91 21.38
N LEU A 163 29.46 20.37 22.18
CA LEU A 163 29.30 20.75 23.59
C LEU A 163 30.49 20.32 24.47
N LEU A 164 31.11 19.18 24.18
CA LEU A 164 32.20 18.61 24.99
C LEU A 164 33.55 19.30 24.76
N MET A 165 33.71 19.98 23.62
CA MET A 165 34.90 20.80 23.32
C MET A 165 34.86 22.20 23.94
N ASP A 166 33.70 22.64 24.47
CA ASP A 166 33.54 23.92 25.19
C ASP A 166 33.60 23.77 26.72
N ALA A 167 33.99 22.60 27.25
CA ALA A 167 34.19 22.43 28.70
C ALA A 167 35.53 23.07 29.13
N PRO A 168 35.54 24.19 29.89
CA PRO A 168 36.79 24.78 30.33
C PRO A 168 37.34 23.96 31.49
N HIS A 169 38.54 23.42 31.32
CA HIS A 169 39.37 22.93 32.41
C HIS A 169 39.87 24.13 33.24
N HIS A 170 39.13 24.50 34.29
CA HIS A 170 39.72 25.23 35.42
C HIS A 170 38.98 24.91 36.72
N PRO A 171 39.68 24.52 37.81
CA PRO A 171 39.04 24.28 39.08
C PRO A 171 38.75 25.61 39.78
N ASN A 172 37.60 25.66 40.46
CA ASN A 172 37.13 26.71 41.38
C ASN A 172 36.58 27.99 40.73
N THR A 173 35.25 28.10 40.65
CA THR A 173 34.47 29.18 41.32
C THR A 173 32.97 29.04 41.01
N CYS A 174 32.15 29.32 42.03
CA CYS A 174 30.69 29.36 41.98
C CYS A 174 30.15 30.50 41.10
N GLY A 175 28.99 30.29 40.45
CA GLY A 175 28.15 31.38 39.96
C GLY A 175 27.47 31.12 38.62
N CYS A 176 26.18 30.86 38.64
CA CYS A 176 25.30 30.85 37.47
C CYS A 176 25.37 32.19 36.73
N THR A 177 25.54 32.19 35.40
CA THR A 177 24.79 33.00 34.41
C THR A 177 25.18 32.54 32.99
N VAL A 178 24.30 31.81 32.30
CA VAL A 178 24.46 31.55 30.86
C VAL A 178 24.10 32.84 30.12
N ARG A 179 25.12 33.60 29.70
CA ARG A 179 24.96 34.75 28.82
C ARG A 179 25.22 34.28 27.38
N LEU A 180 24.14 34.07 26.62
CA LEU A 180 24.20 33.88 25.17
C LEU A 180 24.75 35.16 24.52
N HIS A 181 26.03 35.16 24.15
CA HIS A 181 26.64 36.22 23.36
C HIS A 181 27.00 35.66 21.98
N TRP A 182 26.01 35.62 21.08
CA TRP A 182 26.25 35.38 19.66
C TRP A 182 26.58 36.71 18.98
N TRP A 183 27.86 37.06 18.95
CA TRP A 183 28.51 37.73 17.80
C TRP A 183 29.96 38.05 18.15
N SER A 184 30.88 37.42 17.44
CA SER A 184 32.27 37.84 17.30
C SER A 184 32.73 37.39 15.91
N SER A 185 33.26 38.33 15.12
CA SER A 185 33.62 38.17 13.71
C SER A 185 34.57 37.00 13.41
N PRO A 186 34.51 36.41 12.19
CA PRO A 186 35.19 35.16 11.88
C PRO A 186 36.66 35.36 11.53
N SER A 187 37.54 34.59 12.17
CA SER A 187 38.86 34.24 11.65
C SER A 187 38.72 33.15 10.58
N SER A 188 39.28 33.42 9.42
CA SER A 188 38.90 32.94 8.07
C SER A 188 39.31 31.50 7.71
N GLY A 189 39.49 30.60 8.68
CA GLY A 189 40.01 29.25 8.42
C GLY A 189 39.11 28.09 8.82
N GLY A 190 38.35 28.21 9.92
CA GLY A 190 37.60 27.09 10.50
C GLY A 190 36.07 27.15 10.32
N ALA A 191 35.52 28.30 9.97
CA ALA A 191 34.08 28.48 9.82
C ALA A 191 33.54 27.85 8.52
N ASP A 192 34.31 27.96 7.43
CA ASP A 192 33.92 27.43 6.12
C ASP A 192 33.91 25.90 6.08
N ASP A 193 34.85 25.24 6.77
CA ASP A 193 34.90 23.78 6.86
C ASP A 193 33.74 23.22 7.67
N ASN A 194 33.38 23.87 8.79
CA ASN A 194 32.20 23.50 9.57
C ASN A 194 30.89 23.74 8.79
N LEU A 195 30.79 24.85 8.04
CA LEU A 195 29.61 25.14 7.21
C LEU A 195 29.48 24.17 6.03
N ARG A 196 30.59 23.79 5.38
CA ARG A 196 30.65 22.75 4.34
C ARG A 196 30.32 21.36 4.88
N GLN A 197 30.73 21.06 6.10
CA GLN A 197 30.42 19.78 6.75
C GLN A 197 28.95 19.71 7.22
N LEU A 198 28.38 20.82 7.69
CA LEU A 198 26.96 20.94 8.02
C LEU A 198 26.09 20.83 6.77
N THR A 199 26.39 21.58 5.70
CA THR A 199 25.67 21.47 4.42
C THR A 199 25.80 20.07 3.80
N GLY A 200 26.99 19.45 3.90
CA GLY A 200 27.23 18.06 3.51
C GLY A 200 26.46 17.03 4.34
N CYS A 201 26.08 17.34 5.59
CA CYS A 201 25.26 16.48 6.45
C CYS A 201 23.74 16.76 6.30
N GLU A 202 23.36 17.98 5.94
CA GLU A 202 21.98 18.37 5.64
C GLU A 202 21.43 17.68 4.38
N VAL A 203 22.23 17.58 3.31
CA VAL A 203 21.84 16.89 2.07
C VAL A 203 21.44 15.42 2.30
N PRO A 204 22.23 14.56 2.96
CA PRO A 204 21.85 13.17 3.22
C PRO A 204 20.72 13.03 4.24
N VAL A 205 20.59 13.94 5.21
CA VAL A 205 19.44 13.96 6.15
C VAL A 205 18.15 14.30 5.41
N ARG A 206 18.16 15.34 4.56
CA ARG A 206 17.03 15.76 3.72
C ARG A 206 16.63 14.68 2.72
N ARG A 207 17.61 14.03 2.09
CA ARG A 207 17.36 12.90 1.19
C ARG A 207 16.70 11.74 1.94
N ARG A 208 17.21 11.38 3.12
CA ARG A 208 16.65 10.33 3.98
C ARG A 208 15.23 10.64 4.44
N SER A 209 14.92 11.89 4.79
CA SER A 209 13.57 12.29 5.18
C SER A 209 12.60 12.21 4.01
N VAL A 210 12.99 12.66 2.81
CA VAL A 210 12.15 12.58 1.60
C VAL A 210 11.86 11.12 1.22
N HIS A 211 12.87 10.23 1.20
CA HIS A 211 12.64 8.80 0.95
C HIS A 211 11.76 8.15 2.01
N SER A 212 11.94 8.50 3.29
CA SER A 212 11.11 7.94 4.37
C SER A 212 9.67 8.42 4.30
N LEU A 213 9.43 9.68 3.94
CA LEU A 213 8.09 10.22 3.70
C LEU A 213 7.43 9.55 2.50
N ALA A 214 8.16 9.38 1.39
CA ALA A 214 7.66 8.66 0.22
C ALA A 214 7.26 7.21 0.56
N ALA A 215 8.07 6.51 1.36
CA ALA A 215 7.74 5.16 1.85
C ALA A 215 6.47 5.15 2.72
N ILE A 216 6.32 6.10 3.64
CA ILE A 216 5.10 6.23 4.46
C ILE A 216 3.88 6.52 3.58
N CYS A 217 3.99 7.45 2.63
CA CYS A 217 2.92 7.77 1.71
C CYS A 217 2.50 6.53 0.91
N SER A 218 3.47 5.76 0.39
CA SER A 218 3.19 4.50 -0.31
C SER A 218 2.41 3.51 0.56
N GLU A 219 2.86 3.26 1.79
CA GLU A 219 2.17 2.34 2.72
C GLU A 219 0.77 2.82 3.10
N VAL A 220 0.57 4.13 3.22
CA VAL A 220 -0.76 4.72 3.48
C VAL A 220 -1.69 4.50 2.29
N LEU A 221 -1.20 4.66 1.05
CA LEU A 221 -2.01 4.38 -0.14
C LEU A 221 -2.39 2.89 -0.23
N THR A 222 -1.45 1.98 0.10
CA THR A 222 -1.72 0.54 0.18
C THR A 222 -2.78 0.23 1.25
N LEU A 223 -2.64 0.85 2.43
CA LEU A 223 -3.59 0.71 3.52
C LEU A 223 -5.00 1.15 3.10
N LEU A 224 -5.13 2.32 2.47
CA LEU A 224 -6.43 2.83 1.99
C LEU A 224 -7.03 1.93 0.91
N SER A 225 -6.21 1.45 -0.02
CA SER A 225 -6.64 0.51 -1.08
C SER A 225 -7.18 -0.78 -0.48
N ASN A 226 -6.44 -1.39 0.46
CA ASN A 226 -6.85 -2.63 1.12
C ASN A 226 -8.11 -2.44 1.97
N LEU A 227 -8.28 -1.28 2.62
CA LEU A 227 -9.50 -0.98 3.39
C LEU A 227 -10.73 -0.82 2.49
N ALA A 228 -10.59 -0.16 1.34
CA ALA A 228 -11.68 -0.03 0.37
C ALA A 228 -12.10 -1.40 -0.19
N ASP A 229 -11.12 -2.23 -0.54
CA ASP A 229 -11.36 -3.60 -1.01
C ASP A 229 -11.95 -4.49 0.09
N LEU A 230 -11.52 -4.33 1.35
CA LEU A 230 -12.05 -5.08 2.49
C LEU A 230 -13.51 -4.71 2.76
N ALA A 231 -13.87 -3.44 2.63
CA ALA A 231 -15.24 -2.99 2.75
C ALA A 231 -16.15 -3.65 1.71
N ASN A 232 -15.67 -3.78 0.47
CA ASN A 232 -16.33 -4.52 -0.60
C ASN A 232 -16.37 -6.04 -0.34
N ALA A 233 -15.28 -6.63 0.16
CA ALA A 233 -15.24 -8.05 0.50
C ALA A 233 -16.29 -8.42 1.54
N VAL A 234 -16.41 -7.63 2.62
CA VAL A 234 -17.43 -7.84 3.66
C VAL A 234 -18.84 -7.68 3.09
N HIS A 235 -19.04 -6.75 2.15
CA HIS A 235 -20.34 -6.60 1.49
C HIS A 235 -20.77 -7.86 0.72
N TRP A 236 -19.83 -8.58 0.10
CA TRP A 236 -20.09 -9.80 -0.69
C TRP A 236 -20.23 -11.08 0.15
N LEU A 237 -20.00 -11.03 1.46
CA LEU A 237 -20.24 -12.16 2.35
C LEU A 237 -21.74 -12.45 2.53
N PRO A 238 -22.10 -13.67 3.01
CA PRO A 238 -23.49 -13.99 3.28
C PRO A 238 -24.13 -13.06 4.32
N PRO A 239 -25.46 -12.83 4.24
CA PRO A 239 -26.17 -11.98 5.19
C PRO A 239 -25.96 -12.45 6.64
N GLY A 240 -25.74 -11.49 7.55
CA GLY A 240 -25.46 -11.76 8.97
C GLY A 240 -24.01 -11.50 9.38
N VAL A 241 -23.10 -11.29 8.43
CA VAL A 241 -21.72 -10.84 8.70
C VAL A 241 -21.63 -9.32 8.58
N LEU A 242 -21.44 -8.61 9.68
CA LEU A 242 -21.23 -7.14 9.71
C LEU A 242 -22.24 -6.36 8.84
N TRP A 243 -21.80 -5.74 7.74
CA TRP A 243 -22.59 -4.98 6.79
C TRP A 243 -22.78 -5.71 5.44
N ALA A 244 -22.64 -7.03 5.42
CA ALA A 244 -22.94 -7.87 4.26
C ALA A 244 -24.29 -7.50 3.62
N GLY A 245 -24.29 -7.30 2.29
CA GLY A 245 -25.48 -6.94 1.52
C GLY A 245 -26.03 -5.51 1.75
N ARG A 246 -25.40 -4.66 2.58
CA ARG A 246 -25.93 -3.32 2.90
C ARG A 246 -25.53 -2.21 1.93
N PHE A 247 -24.45 -2.38 1.16
CA PHE A 247 -23.98 -1.34 0.26
C PHE A 247 -24.79 -1.29 -1.03
N PRO A 248 -25.16 -0.09 -1.51
CA PRO A 248 -25.71 0.07 -2.85
C PRO A 248 -24.64 -0.20 -3.91
N GLN A 249 -25.07 -0.59 -5.11
CA GLN A 249 -24.18 -0.97 -6.22
C GLN A 249 -23.19 0.16 -6.60
N TRP A 250 -23.62 1.43 -6.52
CA TRP A 250 -22.73 2.55 -6.81
C TRP A 250 -21.61 2.68 -5.78
N LEU A 251 -21.86 2.38 -4.50
CA LEU A 251 -20.85 2.50 -3.44
C LEU A 251 -19.78 1.41 -3.61
N VAL A 252 -20.21 0.20 -3.96
CA VAL A 252 -19.30 -0.90 -4.30
C VAL A 252 -18.41 -0.51 -5.49
N GLY A 253 -19.03 0.07 -6.54
CA GLY A 253 -18.35 0.63 -7.70
C GLY A 253 -17.36 1.75 -7.35
N LEU A 254 -17.73 2.67 -6.46
CA LEU A 254 -16.87 3.76 -6.01
C LEU A 254 -15.63 3.22 -5.29
N LEU A 255 -15.81 2.35 -4.30
CA LEU A 255 -14.72 1.78 -3.51
C LEU A 255 -13.76 0.98 -4.40
N GLY A 256 -14.29 0.18 -5.33
CA GLY A 256 -13.48 -0.58 -6.28
C GLY A 256 -12.76 0.28 -7.32
N THR A 257 -13.36 1.41 -7.72
CA THR A 257 -12.70 2.39 -8.60
C THR A 257 -11.57 3.09 -7.87
N LEU A 258 -11.80 3.54 -6.63
CA LEU A 258 -10.79 4.20 -5.79
C LEU A 258 -9.58 3.28 -5.55
N SER A 259 -9.78 2.03 -5.13
CA SER A 259 -8.68 1.10 -4.90
C SER A 259 -7.86 0.81 -6.17
N SER A 260 -8.54 0.73 -7.32
CA SER A 260 -7.87 0.51 -8.60
C SER A 260 -7.04 1.73 -9.03
N LEU A 261 -7.56 2.95 -8.86
CA LEU A 261 -6.82 4.18 -9.13
C LEU A 261 -5.61 4.35 -8.22
N LEU A 262 -5.73 4.02 -6.93
CA LEU A 262 -4.62 4.03 -5.99
C LEU A 262 -3.50 3.07 -6.42
N SER A 263 -3.87 1.87 -6.87
CA SER A 263 -2.92 0.86 -7.35
C SER A 263 -2.18 1.32 -8.61
N VAL A 264 -2.89 1.91 -9.58
CA VAL A 264 -2.27 2.49 -10.80
C VAL A 264 -1.33 3.64 -10.42
N TYR A 265 -1.74 4.51 -9.51
CA TYR A 265 -0.92 5.63 -9.06
C TYR A 265 0.38 5.15 -8.39
N GLN A 266 0.32 4.10 -7.57
CA GLN A 266 1.51 3.49 -6.97
C GLN A 266 2.44 2.87 -8.02
N ALA A 267 1.89 2.18 -9.04
CA ALA A 267 2.67 1.62 -10.14
C ALA A 267 3.41 2.70 -10.94
N VAL A 268 2.74 3.81 -11.24
CA VAL A 268 3.34 4.96 -11.94
C VAL A 268 4.44 5.61 -11.09
N GLN A 269 4.23 5.73 -9.77
CA GLN A 269 5.26 6.25 -8.87
C GLN A 269 6.50 5.34 -8.79
N ALA A 270 6.30 4.02 -8.72
CA ALA A 270 7.40 3.06 -8.71
C ALA A 270 8.22 3.12 -10.02
N GLY A 271 7.55 3.26 -11.17
CA GLY A 271 8.22 3.43 -12.46
C GLY A 271 9.04 4.72 -12.56
N ARG A 272 8.54 5.83 -12.00
CA ARG A 272 9.30 7.10 -11.94
C ARG A 272 10.57 6.96 -11.09
N GLN A 273 10.46 6.33 -9.91
CA GLN A 273 11.62 6.11 -9.04
C GLN A 273 12.70 5.22 -9.67
N ALA A 274 12.30 4.22 -10.47
CA ALA A 274 13.25 3.37 -11.19
C ALA A 274 14.00 4.11 -12.30
N ASN A 275 13.37 5.09 -12.97
CA ASN A 275 14.05 5.91 -13.97
C ASN A 275 14.96 6.99 -13.37
N ASP A 276 14.69 7.42 -12.14
CA ASP A 276 15.48 8.43 -11.41
C ASP A 276 16.68 7.81 -10.65
N THR A 277 16.88 6.48 -10.72
CA THR A 277 18.05 5.79 -10.17
C THR A 277 19.08 5.58 -11.29
N PRO A 278 20.29 6.17 -11.18
CA PRO A 278 21.33 6.10 -12.22
C PRO A 278 21.96 4.71 -12.35
#